data_AF-A0A7J2MGJ7-F1
#
_entry.id   AF-A0A7J2MGJ7-F1
#
_cell.length_a   1.000
_cell.length_b   1.000
_cell.length_c   1.000
_cell.angle_alpha   90.00
_cell.angle_beta   90.00
_cell.angle_gamma   90.00
#
_symmetry.space_group_name_H-M   'P 1'
#
loop_
_entity.id
_entity.type
_entity.pdbx_description
1 polymer ?
#
loop_
_entity_poly.entity_id
_entity_poly.type
_entity_poly.pdbx_seq_one_letter_code
_entity_poly.pdbx_strand_id
1 'polypeptide(L)'
;MNILVIGYSTRYIVCAGKRAGYTVYSLDHFGDVDLLRCADKYDCFDEIADNDELLGILDRLNWDFDAIILGTGFEYADLEREGYR
;
A
#
# COMPACT_ATOMS: atom_id res chain seq x y z
N MET A 1 -8.25 -10.00 8.01
CA MET A 1 -8.42 -8.87 7.09
C MET A 1 -7.05 -8.43 6.65
N ASN A 2 -6.84 -8.44 5.34
CA ASN A 2 -5.61 -8.12 4.64
C ASN A 2 -5.72 -6.68 4.15
N ILE A 3 -4.81 -5.80 4.58
CA ILE A 3 -4.87 -4.38 4.27
C ILE A 3 -3.65 -4.00 3.46
N LEU A 4 -3.85 -3.40 2.28
CA LEU A 4 -2.77 -2.80 1.51
C LEU A 4 -2.63 -1.31 1.88
N VAL A 5 -1.44 -0.89 2.29
CA VAL A 5 -1.12 0.52 2.50
C VAL A 5 -0.25 1.01 1.34
N ILE A 6 -0.66 2.10 0.69
CA ILE A 6 0.06 2.70 -0.45
C ILE A 6 0.52 4.10 -0.05
N GLY A 7 1.79 4.42 -0.24
CA GLY A 7 2.27 5.78 0.07
C GLY A 7 3.76 5.94 -0.12
N TYR A 8 4.24 7.18 -0.22
CA TYR A 8 5.67 7.46 -0.20
C TYR A 8 6.33 7.03 1.13
N SER A 9 5.62 7.15 2.25
CA SER A 9 6.02 6.56 3.52
C SER A 9 4.83 5.96 4.24
N THR A 10 4.89 4.66 4.49
CA THR A 10 3.76 3.85 5.00
C THR A 10 4.04 3.22 6.36
N ARG A 11 5.30 3.25 6.84
CA ARG A 11 5.77 2.59 8.06
C ARG A 11 4.84 2.77 9.27
N TYR A 12 4.39 4.00 9.52
CA TYR A 12 3.59 4.30 10.71
C TYR A 12 2.21 3.64 10.66
N ILE A 13 1.58 3.55 9.48
CA ILE A 13 0.31 2.87 9.27
C ILE A 13 0.52 1.36 9.33
N VAL A 14 1.49 0.84 8.59
CA VAL A 14 1.78 -0.60 8.51
C VAL A 14 2.12 -1.16 9.89
N CYS A 15 3.04 -0.55 10.63
CA CYS A 15 3.39 -1.01 11.97
C CYS A 15 2.22 -0.88 12.96
N ALA A 16 1.36 0.14 12.83
CA ALA A 16 0.18 0.26 13.67
C ALA A 16 -0.85 -0.84 13.37
N GLY A 17 -1.14 -1.09 12.09
CA GLY A 17 -2.03 -2.16 11.65
C GLY A 17 -1.53 -3.55 12.06
N LYS A 18 -0.21 -3.79 11.96
CA LYS A 18 0.41 -5.03 12.45
C LYS A 18 0.18 -5.23 13.94
N ARG A 19 0.41 -4.19 14.76
CA ARG A 19 0.16 -4.24 16.22
C ARG A 19 -1.32 -4.41 16.57
N ALA A 20 -2.22 -3.94 15.71
CA ALA A 20 -3.66 -4.15 15.86
C ALA A 20 -4.12 -5.57 15.46
N GLY A 21 -3.22 -6.41 14.93
CA GLY A 21 -3.51 -7.81 14.58
C GLY A 21 -3.98 -8.04 13.16
N TYR A 22 -3.85 -7.06 12.27
CA TYR A 22 -4.14 -7.22 10.84
C TYR A 22 -2.96 -7.84 10.09
N THR A 23 -3.25 -8.50 8.97
CA THR A 23 -2.26 -8.80 7.94
C THR A 23 -2.09 -7.54 7.11
N VAL A 24 -0.89 -6.97 7.08
CA VAL A 24 -0.64 -5.65 6.46
C VAL A 24 0.41 -5.74 5.37
N TYR A 25 0.05 -5.25 4.19
CA TYR A 25 0.94 -5.14 3.05
C TYR A 25 1.32 -3.69 2.82
N SER A 26 2.43 -3.50 2.12
CA SER A 26 2.98 -2.18 1.87
C SER A 26 3.41 -2.05 0.40
N LEU A 27 2.94 -0.98 -0.24
CA LEU A 27 3.50 -0.44 -1.47
C LEU A 27 4.11 0.92 -1.11
N ASP A 28 5.44 0.98 -1.01
CA ASP A 28 6.17 2.13 -0.43
C ASP A 28 7.31 2.62 -1.33
N HIS A 29 7.70 3.88 -1.21
CA HIS A 29 8.83 4.40 -1.98
C HIS A 29 10.19 4.09 -1.34
N PHE A 30 10.32 4.21 -0.02
CA PHE A 30 11.62 4.15 0.67
C PHE A 30 12.03 2.73 1.07
N GLY A 31 11.09 1.90 1.53
CA GLY A 31 11.40 0.53 1.94
C GLY A 31 12.31 0.41 3.15
N ASP A 32 12.12 1.28 4.15
CA ASP A 32 13.00 1.31 5.31
C ASP A 32 12.96 -0.02 6.11
N VAL A 33 14.06 -0.35 6.78
CA VAL A 33 14.21 -1.63 7.49
C VAL A 33 13.14 -1.81 8.58
N ASP A 34 12.69 -0.73 9.21
CA ASP A 34 11.65 -0.81 10.24
C ASP A 34 10.29 -1.17 9.63
N LEU A 35 9.96 -0.64 8.45
CA LEU A 35 8.78 -1.01 7.68
C LEU A 35 8.80 -2.51 7.33
N LEU A 36 9.92 -3.01 6.80
CA LEU A 36 10.05 -4.43 6.40
C LEU A 36 9.88 -5.40 7.58
N ARG A 37 10.14 -4.96 8.81
CA ARG A 37 9.91 -5.77 10.03
C ARG A 37 8.43 -5.84 10.42
N CYS A 38 7.62 -4.90 9.95
CA CYS A 38 6.19 -4.82 10.25
C CYS A 38 5.31 -5.41 9.15
N ALA A 39 5.70 -5.22 7.88
CA ALA A 39 4.91 -5.64 6.72
C ALA A 39 4.93 -7.16 6.52
N ASP A 40 3.76 -7.74 6.22
CA ASP A 40 3.61 -9.15 5.84
C ASP A 40 3.95 -9.39 4.36
N LYS A 41 3.73 -8.38 3.52
CA LYS A 41 4.20 -8.30 2.13
C LYS A 41 4.63 -6.88 1.82
N TYR A 42 5.59 -6.76 0.93
CA TYR A 42 6.21 -5.48 0.58
C TYR A 42 6.58 -5.46 -0.89
N ASP A 43 6.34 -4.32 -1.53
CA ASP A 43 6.88 -3.96 -2.83
C ASP A 43 7.17 -2.46 -2.86
N CYS A 44 8.01 -2.03 -3.80
CA CYS A 44 8.44 -0.65 -3.92
C CYS A 44 8.12 -0.02 -5.27
N PHE A 45 7.98 1.30 -5.27
CA PHE A 45 7.86 2.08 -6.49
C PHE A 45 8.80 3.29 -6.45
N ASP A 46 9.28 3.73 -7.61
CA ASP A 46 10.09 4.96 -7.71
C ASP A 46 9.18 6.19 -7.78
N GLU A 47 8.37 6.30 -8.83
CA GLU A 47 7.40 7.37 -9.01
C GLU A 47 6.13 6.76 -9.62
N ILE A 48 4.97 7.33 -9.27
CA ILE A 48 3.69 6.98 -9.85
C ILE A 48 3.08 8.30 -10.30
N ALA A 49 2.95 8.48 -11.62
CA ALA A 49 2.56 9.75 -12.23
C ALA A 49 1.04 10.00 -12.14
N ASP A 50 0.25 8.94 -12.26
CA ASP A 50 -1.21 9.01 -12.30
C ASP A 50 -1.90 7.71 -11.80
N ASN A 51 -3.23 7.73 -11.81
CA ASN A 51 -4.04 6.60 -11.36
C ASN A 51 -3.92 5.38 -12.30
N ASP A 52 -3.69 5.58 -13.60
CA ASP A 52 -3.59 4.45 -14.55
C ASP A 52 -2.30 3.66 -14.28
N GLU A 53 -1.20 4.35 -13.99
CA GLU A 53 0.05 3.71 -13.55
C GLU A 53 -0.12 2.99 -12.21
N LEU A 54 -0.80 3.61 -11.24
CA LEU A 54 -1.10 2.98 -9.95
C LEU A 54 -1.90 1.68 -10.13
N LEU A 55 -2.94 1.69 -10.97
CA LEU A 55 -3.77 0.52 -11.26
C LEU A 55 -2.97 -0.58 -11.94
N GLY A 56 -2.12 -0.22 -12.91
CA GLY A 56 -1.22 -1.18 -13.55
C GLY A 56 -0.26 -1.86 -12.56
N ILE A 57 0.19 -1.12 -11.53
CA ILE A 57 0.98 -1.69 -10.44
C ILE A 57 0.12 -2.63 -9.59
N LEU A 58 -1.08 -2.22 -9.19
CA LEU A 58 -2.01 -3.06 -8.39
C LEU A 58 -2.34 -4.37 -9.09
N ASP A 59 -2.65 -4.33 -10.38
CA ASP A 59 -2.92 -5.51 -11.20
C ASP A 59 -1.70 -6.44 -11.29
N ARG A 60 -0.49 -5.86 -11.41
CA ARG A 60 0.77 -6.61 -11.46
C ARG A 60 1.14 -7.24 -10.12
N LEU A 61 0.87 -6.56 -9.01
CA LEU A 61 1.10 -7.10 -7.67
C LEU A 61 0.33 -8.40 -7.49
N ASN A 62 -0.92 -8.43 -7.98
CA ASN A 62 -1.81 -9.59 -7.90
C ASN A 62 -1.89 -10.12 -6.46
N TRP A 63 -2.02 -9.21 -5.50
CA TRP A 63 -2.15 -9.52 -4.09
C TRP A 63 -3.61 -9.53 -3.66
N ASP A 64 -3.96 -10.53 -2.86
CA ASP A 64 -5.30 -10.64 -2.26
C ASP A 64 -5.40 -9.78 -0.99
N PHE A 65 -6.12 -8.66 -1.08
CA PHE A 65 -6.40 -7.74 0.03
C PHE A 65 -7.88 -7.34 0.09
N ASP A 66 -8.36 -7.06 1.30
CA ASP A 66 -9.76 -6.74 1.58
C ASP A 66 -10.04 -5.23 1.58
N ALA A 67 -8.99 -4.42 1.74
CA ALA A 67 -9.09 -2.96 1.86
C ALA A 67 -7.77 -2.28 1.45
N ILE A 68 -7.88 -1.06 0.92
CA ILE A 68 -6.74 -0.16 0.66
C ILE A 68 -6.75 1.02 1.64
N ILE A 69 -5.59 1.39 2.16
CA ILE A 69 -5.35 2.65 2.87
C ILE A 69 -4.38 3.49 2.04
N LEU A 70 -4.86 4.66 1.61
CA LEU A 70 -4.05 5.66 0.91
C LEU A 70 -3.30 6.52 1.94
N GLY A 71 -1.98 6.49 1.85
CA GLY A 71 -1.03 7.26 2.65
C GLY A 71 -0.48 8.46 1.90
N THR A 72 0.69 8.92 2.33
CA THR A 72 1.29 10.17 1.86
C THR A 72 1.54 10.16 0.35
N GLY A 73 1.09 11.19 -0.35
CA GLY A 73 1.26 11.35 -1.80
C GLY A 73 0.18 10.66 -2.64
N PHE A 74 -0.79 9.99 -2.02
CA PHE A 74 -1.89 9.29 -2.68
C PHE A 74 -3.26 9.72 -2.14
N GLU A 75 -3.34 10.83 -1.40
CA GLU A 75 -4.56 11.30 -0.72
C GLU A 75 -5.72 11.59 -1.69
N TYR A 76 -5.42 11.80 -2.96
CA TYR A 76 -6.38 12.08 -4.03
C TYR A 76 -6.46 10.97 -5.09
N ALA A 77 -5.83 9.81 -4.85
CA ALA A 77 -5.96 8.68 -5.77
C ALA A 77 -7.42 8.22 -5.81
N ASP A 78 -7.95 8.03 -7.02
CA ASP A 78 -9.34 7.64 -7.25
C ASP A 78 -9.38 6.19 -7.71
N LEU A 79 -9.41 5.28 -6.73
CA LEU A 79 -9.39 3.84 -6.95
C LEU A 79 -10.80 3.22 -6.98
N GLU A 80 -11.81 3.93 -6.47
CA GLU A 80 -13.18 3.41 -6.36
C GLU A 80 -13.88 3.27 -7.71
N ARG A 81 -13.54 4.12 -8.68
CA ARG A 81 -14.13 4.06 -10.03
C ARG A 81 -13.75 2.78 -10.78
N GLU A 82 -12.68 2.13 -10.36
CA GLU A 82 -12.06 0.99 -11.03
C GLU A 82 -12.19 -0.32 -10.22
N GLY A 83 -13.03 -0.32 -9.17
CA GLY A 83 -13.43 -1.53 -8.45
C GLY A 83 -12.58 -1.91 -7.24
N TYR A 84 -11.56 -1.11 -6.91
CA TYR A 84 -10.78 -1.25 -5.69
C TYR A 84 -11.48 -0.51 -4.53
N ARG A 85 -11.64 -1.17 -3.39
CA ARG A 85 -12.24 -0.64 -2.14
C ARG A 85 -11.33 -0.89 -0.95
#